data_AF-A0A937G9S0-F1
#
_entry.id   AF-A0A937G9S0-F1
#
_cell.length_a   1.000
_cell.length_b   1.000
_cell.length_c   1.000
_cell.angle_alpha   90.00
_cell.angle_beta   90.00
_cell.angle_gamma   90.00
#
_symmetry.space_group_name_H-M   'P 1'
#
loop_
_entity.id
_entity.type
_entity.pdbx_description
1 polymer ?
#
loop_
_entity_poly.entity_id
_entity_poly.type
_entity_poly.pdbx_seq_one_letter_code
_entity_poly.pdbx_strand_id
1 'polypeptide(L)'
;IRPLSKGHTLVVPKMEVDRLFDLPEEDFQALWAFTHKVAKAMEASVPCNRVGVAVLGFEVPHAHIHLVPLRTEGDLNFAHPKLQLAPEVMEEIAASIAQEVAEDILH
;
A
#
# COMPACT_ATOMS: atom_id res chain seq x y z
N ILE A 1 5.98 6.70 -6.14
CA ILE A 1 6.59 6.29 -4.84
C ILE A 1 7.96 5.62 -5.09
N ARG A 2 8.75 5.35 -4.05
CA ARG A 2 10.01 4.58 -4.15
C ARG A 2 9.83 3.20 -3.49
N PRO A 3 9.50 2.15 -4.27
CA PRO A 3 9.04 0.89 -3.70
C PRO A 3 10.14 0.08 -3.00
N LEU A 4 9.74 -0.72 -2.01
CA LEU A 4 10.61 -1.69 -1.32
C LEU A 4 10.56 -3.05 -2.03
N SER A 5 9.37 -3.40 -2.50
CA SER A 5 9.06 -4.60 -3.27
C SER A 5 8.15 -4.21 -4.43
N LYS A 6 8.08 -5.04 -5.47
CA LYS A 6 7.08 -4.88 -6.54
C LYS A 6 5.70 -4.90 -5.89
N GLY A 7 4.84 -3.97 -6.28
CA GLY A 7 3.50 -3.83 -5.68
C GLY A 7 3.46 -3.10 -4.33
N HIS A 8 4.57 -2.53 -3.83
CA HIS A 8 4.48 -1.62 -2.69
C HIS A 8 3.48 -0.50 -3.04
N THR A 9 2.45 -0.31 -2.23
CA THR A 9 1.39 0.69 -2.44
C THR A 9 1.23 1.56 -1.20
N LEU A 10 0.87 2.84 -1.39
CA LEU A 10 0.44 3.72 -0.31
C LEU A 10 -1.08 3.85 -0.33
N VAL A 11 -1.70 3.69 0.83
CA VAL A 11 -3.11 3.99 1.04
C VAL A 11 -3.20 5.30 1.81
N VAL A 12 -3.78 6.32 1.20
CA VAL A 12 -3.72 7.71 1.65
C VAL A 12 -5.15 8.25 1.77
N PRO A 13 -5.56 8.85 2.90
CA PRO A 13 -6.85 9.49 3.02
C PRO A 13 -6.90 10.75 2.16
N LYS A 14 -8.08 11.10 1.64
CA LYS A 14 -8.27 12.37 0.92
C LYS A 14 -8.12 13.57 1.83
N MET A 15 -8.48 13.42 3.10
CA MET A 15 -8.28 14.45 4.11
C MET A 15 -6.77 14.60 4.39
N GLU A 16 -6.29 15.84 4.34
CA GLU A 16 -4.90 16.17 4.66
C GLU A 16 -4.73 16.28 6.18
N VAL A 17 -4.29 15.17 6.79
CA VAL A 17 -3.89 15.10 8.20
C VAL A 17 -2.51 14.46 8.27
N ASP A 18 -1.58 15.07 9.00
CA ASP A 18 -0.18 14.59 9.07
C ASP A 18 -0.08 13.17 9.63
N ARG A 19 -0.66 12.91 10.81
CA ARG A 19 -0.50 11.64 11.52
C ARG A 19 -1.74 10.76 11.39
N LEU A 20 -1.52 9.46 11.19
CA LEU A 20 -2.59 8.48 11.07
C LEU A 20 -3.57 8.52 12.25
N PHE A 21 -3.04 8.63 13.48
CA PHE A 21 -3.86 8.59 14.70
C PHE A 21 -4.49 9.95 15.06
N ASP A 22 -4.22 10.99 14.27
CA ASP A 22 -4.90 12.28 14.39
C ASP A 22 -6.11 12.38 13.44
N LEU A 23 -6.35 11.36 12.60
CA LEU A 23 -7.53 11.28 11.75
C LEU A 23 -8.81 11.21 12.61
N PRO A 24 -9.91 11.83 12.15
CA PRO A 24 -11.23 11.53 12.70
C PRO A 24 -11.52 10.02 12.64
N GLU A 25 -12.24 9.51 13.64
CA GLU A 25 -12.53 8.07 13.78
C GLU A 25 -13.14 7.46 12.50
N GLU A 26 -14.09 8.17 11.88
CA GLU A 26 -14.73 7.72 10.64
C GLU A 26 -13.73 7.59 9.48
N ASP A 27 -12.85 8.57 9.30
CA ASP A 27 -11.81 8.56 8.27
C ASP A 27 -10.75 7.49 8.54
N PHE A 28 -10.36 7.30 9.80
CA PHE A 28 -9.43 6.24 10.20
C PHE A 28 -10.00 4.85 9.87
N GLN A 29 -11.26 4.60 10.23
CA GLN A 29 -11.94 3.34 9.93
C GLN A 29 -12.11 3.13 8.42
N ALA A 30 -12.51 4.15 7.68
CA ALA A 30 -12.64 4.09 6.22
C ALA A 30 -11.30 3.79 5.54
N LEU A 31 -10.21 4.41 6.03
CA LEU A 31 -8.86 4.18 5.52
C LEU A 31 -8.42 2.72 5.72
N TRP A 32 -8.66 2.15 6.91
CA TRP A 32 -8.33 0.74 7.18
C TRP A 32 -9.22 -0.24 6.43
N ALA A 33 -10.52 0.06 6.27
CA ALA A 33 -11.41 -0.74 5.46
C ALA A 33 -10.94 -0.79 4.00
N PHE A 34 -10.51 0.35 3.44
CA PHE A 34 -9.95 0.39 2.10
C PHE A 34 -8.57 -0.29 2.02
N THR A 35 -7.73 -0.12 3.03
CA THR A 35 -6.43 -0.80 3.15
C THR A 35 -6.59 -2.32 3.10
N HIS A 36 -7.58 -2.87 3.79
CA HIS A 36 -7.90 -4.30 3.73
C HIS A 36 -8.22 -4.77 2.31
N LYS A 37 -9.04 -4.02 1.57
CA LYS A 37 -9.39 -4.34 0.16
C LYS A 37 -8.16 -4.31 -0.73
N VAL A 38 -7.34 -3.25 -0.64
CA VAL A 38 -6.12 -3.11 -1.44
C VAL A 38 -5.12 -4.22 -1.12
N ALA A 39 -4.98 -4.62 0.15
CA ALA A 39 -4.12 -5.72 0.55
C ALA A 39 -4.55 -7.06 -0.08
N LYS A 40 -5.86 -7.33 -0.14
CA LYS A 40 -6.41 -8.53 -0.78
C LYS A 40 -6.17 -8.54 -2.28
N ALA A 41 -6.47 -7.44 -2.96
CA ALA A 41 -6.18 -7.27 -4.37
C ALA A 41 -4.68 -7.42 -4.68
N MET A 42 -3.82 -6.83 -3.86
CA MET A 42 -2.36 -6.96 -4.00
C MET A 42 -1.87 -8.40 -3.87
N GLU A 43 -2.43 -9.18 -2.94
CA GLU A 43 -2.11 -10.60 -2.77
C GLU A 43 -2.50 -11.44 -4.00
N ALA A 44 -3.58 -11.08 -4.69
CA ALA A 44 -4.00 -11.70 -5.94
C ALA A 44 -3.12 -11.29 -7.15
N SER A 45 -2.73 -10.02 -7.23
CA SER A 45 -1.96 -9.49 -8.37
C SER A 45 -0.46 -9.75 -8.30
N VAL A 46 0.13 -9.81 -7.10
CA VAL A 46 1.59 -9.83 -6.92
C VAL A 46 2.01 -11.06 -6.10
N PRO A 47 2.78 -12.01 -6.70
CA PRO A 47 3.22 -13.20 -5.98
C PRO A 47 4.05 -12.89 -4.73
N CYS A 48 3.47 -13.17 -3.57
CA CYS A 48 4.05 -12.98 -2.25
C CYS A 48 3.53 -14.02 -1.25
N ASN A 49 4.17 -14.11 -0.08
CA ASN A 49 3.74 -14.99 1.01
C ASN A 49 2.73 -14.29 1.92
N ARG A 50 2.89 -12.99 2.13
CA ARG A 50 2.01 -12.11 2.92
C ARG A 50 2.10 -10.67 2.41
N VAL A 51 1.11 -9.85 2.73
CA VAL A 51 1.20 -8.39 2.63
C VAL A 51 1.50 -7.80 4.00
N GLY A 52 2.60 -7.05 4.10
CA GLY A 52 2.99 -6.32 5.30
C GLY A 52 2.38 -4.93 5.34
N VAL A 53 2.10 -4.45 6.55
CA VAL A 53 1.61 -3.08 6.80
C VAL A 53 2.66 -2.31 7.62
N ALA A 54 2.95 -1.07 7.22
CA ALA A 54 3.76 -0.16 8.01
C ALA A 54 3.23 1.27 7.96
N VAL A 55 3.38 2.00 9.06
CA VAL A 55 3.04 3.43 9.20
C VAL A 55 4.22 4.10 9.88
N LEU A 56 4.85 5.06 9.21
CA LEU A 56 6.08 5.70 9.68
C LEU A 56 5.92 7.20 9.90
N GLY A 57 5.42 7.92 8.88
CA GLY A 57 5.17 9.37 8.97
C GLY A 57 6.43 10.26 8.98
N PHE A 58 7.61 9.75 8.62
CA PHE A 58 8.86 10.52 8.67
C PHE A 58 9.21 11.23 7.35
N GLU A 59 8.72 10.77 6.19
CA GLU A 59 9.11 11.32 4.88
C GLU A 59 8.17 12.43 4.40
N VAL A 60 6.85 12.27 4.62
CA VAL A 60 5.81 13.17 4.10
C VAL A 60 4.80 13.43 5.22
N PRO A 61 4.47 14.70 5.53
CA PRO A 61 3.55 15.06 6.61
C PRO A 61 2.08 14.91 6.19
N HIS A 62 1.70 13.71 5.75
CA HIS A 62 0.33 13.33 5.40
C HIS A 62 0.19 11.84 5.68
N ALA A 63 -0.82 11.45 6.46
CA ALA A 63 -1.08 10.09 6.89
C ALA A 63 -1.10 9.15 5.69
N HIS A 64 -0.34 8.07 5.76
CA HIS A 64 -0.34 7.03 4.75
C HIS A 64 0.01 5.69 5.36
N ILE A 65 -0.65 4.65 4.85
CA ILE A 65 -0.36 3.26 5.20
C ILE A 65 0.43 2.64 4.05
N HIS A 66 1.59 2.08 4.36
CA HIS A 66 2.36 1.27 3.43
C HIS A 66 1.78 -0.15 3.39
N LEU A 67 1.50 -0.65 2.19
CA LEU A 67 1.29 -2.05 1.91
C LEU A 67 2.47 -2.58 1.09
N VAL A 68 3.12 -3.65 1.56
CA VAL A 68 4.33 -4.20 0.94
C VAL A 68 4.20 -5.71 0.77
N PRO A 69 4.29 -6.26 -0.45
CA PRO A 69 4.38 -7.70 -0.66
C PRO A 69 5.66 -8.29 -0.07
N LEU A 70 5.51 -9.27 0.82
CA LEU A 70 6.59 -9.91 1.58
C LEU A 70 6.79 -11.36 1.12
N ARG A 71 8.05 -11.72 0.85
CA ARG A 71 8.52 -13.11 0.70
C ARG A 71 9.26 -13.55 1.95
N THR A 72 9.97 -12.62 2.58
CA THR A 72 10.69 -12.80 3.85
C THR A 72 10.39 -11.65 4.81
N GLU A 73 10.69 -11.82 6.09
CA GLU A 73 10.55 -10.74 7.09
C GLU A 73 11.41 -9.51 6.76
N GLY A 74 12.56 -9.71 6.11
CA GLY A 74 13.50 -8.65 5.74
C GLY A 74 12.98 -7.71 4.65
N ASP A 75 11.91 -8.07 3.93
CA ASP A 75 11.35 -7.25 2.85
C ASP A 75 10.70 -5.96 3.37
N LEU A 76 10.27 -5.93 4.64
CA LEU A 76 9.72 -4.74 5.30
C LEU A 76 10.80 -3.91 6.01
N ASN A 77 11.99 -3.79 5.40
CA ASN A 77 13.08 -2.97 5.94
C ASN A 77 13.25 -1.69 5.12
N PHE A 78 12.87 -0.56 5.71
CA PHE A 78 12.94 0.74 5.05
C PHE A 78 14.37 1.28 4.84
N ALA A 79 15.37 0.68 5.50
CA ALA A 79 16.78 0.99 5.25
C ALA A 79 17.32 0.32 3.97
N HIS A 80 16.61 -0.67 3.39
CA HIS A 80 17.04 -1.28 2.14
C HIS A 80 16.98 -0.29 0.97
N PRO A 81 17.88 -0.45 -0.02
CA PRO A 81 17.79 0.29 -1.27
C PRO A 81 16.41 0.12 -1.90
N LYS A 82 15.84 1.22 -2.38
CA LYS A 82 14.54 1.19 -3.05
C LYS A 82 14.71 0.59 -4.45
N LEU A 83 13.71 -0.17 -4.88
CA LEU A 83 13.68 -0.71 -6.24
C LEU A 83 13.57 0.43 -7.26
N GLN A 84 14.33 0.32 -8.34
CA GLN A 84 14.13 1.11 -9.55
C GLN A 84 13.39 0.24 -10.56
N LEU A 85 12.16 0.62 -10.88
CA LEU A 85 11.33 -0.04 -11.87
C LEU A 85 11.08 0.93 -13.02
N ALA A 86 10.99 0.39 -14.23
CA ALA A 86 10.56 1.18 -15.38
C ALA A 86 9.11 1.67 -15.14
N PRO A 87 8.74 2.89 -15.58
CA PRO A 87 7.39 3.42 -15.40
C PRO A 87 6.29 2.47 -15.89
N GLU A 88 6.51 1.82 -17.03
CA GLU A 88 5.55 0.91 -17.66
C GLU A 88 5.27 -0.31 -16.76
N VAL A 89 6.32 -0.84 -16.10
CA VAL A 89 6.17 -1.95 -15.15
C VAL A 89 5.40 -1.51 -13.91
N MET A 90 5.58 -0.27 -13.44
CA MET A 90 4.80 0.24 -12.31
C MET A 90 3.33 0.42 -12.69
N GLU A 91 3.06 0.92 -13.91
CA GLU A 91 1.71 1.10 -14.44
C GLU A 91 0.98 -0.24 -14.61
N GLU A 92 1.65 -1.27 -15.16
CA GLU A 92 1.10 -2.61 -15.30
C GLU A 92 0.71 -3.22 -13.94
N ILE A 93 1.59 -3.12 -12.94
CA ILE A 93 1.32 -3.62 -11.59
C ILE A 93 0.15 -2.85 -10.95
N ALA A 94 0.15 -1.52 -11.08
CA ALA A 94 -0.93 -0.69 -10.55
C ALA A 94 -2.27 -1.01 -11.19
N ALA A 95 -2.30 -1.22 -12.51
CA ALA A 95 -3.51 -1.60 -13.25
C ALA A 95 -4.04 -2.97 -12.80
N SER A 96 -3.15 -3.96 -12.62
CA SER A 96 -3.54 -5.28 -12.11
C SER A 96 -4.15 -5.22 -10.72
N ILE A 97 -3.55 -4.47 -9.78
CA ILE A 97 -4.10 -4.29 -8.43
C ILE A 97 -5.43 -3.54 -8.48
N ALA A 98 -5.53 -2.49 -9.30
CA ALA A 98 -6.75 -1.71 -9.43
C ALA A 98 -7.92 -2.52 -10.01
N GLN A 99 -7.64 -3.44 -10.94
CA GLN A 99 -8.65 -4.35 -11.48
C GLN A 99 -9.20 -5.27 -10.38
N GLU A 100 -8.33 -5.92 -9.59
CA GLU A 100 -8.74 -6.80 -8.49
C GLU A 100 -9.55 -6.04 -7.42
N VAL A 101 -9.19 -4.79 -7.10
CA VAL A 101 -9.99 -3.94 -6.19
C VAL A 101 -11.39 -3.67 -6.76
N ALA A 102 -11.51 -3.47 -8.08
CA ALA A 102 -12.80 -3.23 -8.71
C ALA A 102 -13.67 -4.50 -8.76
N GLU A 103 -13.07 -5.67 -8.95
CA GLU A 103 -13.77 -6.96 -8.96
C GLU A 103 -14.30 -7.33 -7.57
N ASP A 104 -13.55 -7.06 -6.49
CA ASP A 104 -14.01 -7.24 -5.09
C ASP A 104 -15.21 -6.34 -4.72
N ILE A 105 -15.42 -5.22 -5.43
CA ILE A 105 -16.60 -4.35 -5.23
C ILE A 105 -17.86 -4.95 -5.89
N LEU A 106 -17.68 -5.84 -6.88
CA LEU A 106 -18.78 -6.42 -7.65
C LEU A 106 -19.32 -7.73 -7.05
N HIS A 107 -18.75 -8.22 -5.96
CA HIS A 107 -19.13 -9.48 -5.28
C HIS A 107 -19.48 -9.22 -3.81
#